data_AF-A0A9D8R4P9-F1
#
_entry.id   AF-A0A9D8R4P9-F1
#
_cell.length_a   1.000
_cell.length_b   1.000
_cell.length_c   1.000
_cell.angle_alpha   90.00
_cell.angle_beta   90.00
_cell.angle_gamma   90.00
#
_symmetry.space_group_name_H-M   'P 1'
#
loop_
_entity.id
_entity.type
_entity.pdbx_description
1 polymer ?
#
loop_
_entity_poly.entity_id
_entity_poly.type
_entity_poly.pdbx_seq_one_letter_code
_entity_poly.pdbx_strand_id
1 'polypeptide(L)'
;MKKFIVFSFCAALLTISAASYAQSQSRGFYKDLFMDCGVALNTYDDLPAAKFLNLTMERICTYESGDTTAATAYERMLMRNVFVGSEIDENGILLYPDGAPRFRVIYVNGGKSTSHGKLVTPEGLANVRKFVENGGSYVGTCAGAFFASKGTYSRSKGEFSQNPYYSGIWPGYTVSTGLNKSATGVSVEKKSPLLKYYDFGGDMQIDSVRHNGGCFMCTDSLPAGTEVLGRFIGDTLAQLKLPIHKEVNAWAYKANDYSGRVVVTGSHPERMVGGDRLQMFSGMIRYALEGNGAPKVKGQLYNGEARNMTRRSGANMPEYTAIGDKQYHHFTFEVPKFTKQIRIDLQPAKGYADFDLFLYAAYGEPAFNDNAKYYNVENGAGKSLYIDSPKAGTLYISVFCDTTVDVLETKYGEQYTGRVEVLNGVPYIITATIINE
;
A
#
# COMPACT_ATOMS: atom_id res chain seq x y z
N MET A 1 -58.80 30.56 23.41
CA MET A 1 -58.21 29.76 22.31
C MET A 1 -56.77 29.42 22.69
N LYS A 2 -56.50 28.12 22.91
CA LYS A 2 -55.17 27.59 23.27
C LYS A 2 -54.25 27.67 22.04
N LYS A 3 -53.04 28.21 22.18
CA LYS A 3 -51.93 27.90 21.27
C LYS A 3 -50.69 27.58 22.10
N PHE A 4 -50.27 26.32 21.95
CA PHE A 4 -49.03 25.75 22.43
C PHE A 4 -47.85 26.48 21.78
N ILE A 5 -46.87 26.89 22.58
CA ILE A 5 -45.52 27.23 22.13
C ILE A 5 -44.69 25.96 22.29
N VAL A 6 -44.38 25.30 21.17
CA VAL A 6 -43.50 24.13 21.12
C VAL A 6 -42.07 24.63 20.95
N PHE A 7 -41.19 24.12 21.82
CA PHE A 7 -39.74 24.29 21.79
C PHE A 7 -39.14 23.91 20.44
N SER A 8 -38.39 24.82 19.82
CA SER A 8 -37.49 24.49 18.72
C SER A 8 -36.13 24.13 19.31
N PHE A 9 -35.86 22.84 19.46
CA PHE A 9 -34.52 22.32 19.74
C PHE A 9 -33.71 22.41 18.45
N CYS A 10 -32.72 23.30 18.41
CA CYS A 10 -31.69 23.28 17.38
C CYS A 10 -30.88 22.00 17.53
N ALA A 11 -31.21 20.99 16.72
CA ALA A 11 -30.32 19.86 16.47
C ALA A 11 -29.13 20.37 15.65
N ALA A 12 -28.07 20.78 16.34
CA ALA A 12 -26.75 20.88 15.74
C ALA A 12 -26.33 19.45 15.34
N LEU A 13 -26.52 19.12 14.07
CA LEU A 13 -25.92 17.95 13.44
C LEU A 13 -24.41 18.11 13.52
N LEU A 14 -23.81 17.45 14.50
CA LEU A 14 -22.40 17.09 14.52
C LEU A 14 -22.14 16.18 13.32
N THR A 15 -21.82 16.78 12.17
CA THR A 15 -21.09 16.11 11.11
C THR A 15 -19.65 15.92 11.57
N ILE A 16 -19.43 15.03 12.55
CA ILE A 16 -18.12 14.43 12.74
C ILE A 16 -17.95 13.53 11.52
N SER A 17 -17.16 14.03 10.58
CA SER A 17 -16.87 13.46 9.28
C SER A 17 -16.54 11.98 9.34
N ALA A 18 -17.24 11.16 8.54
CA ALA A 18 -16.83 9.78 8.25
C ALA A 18 -15.38 9.67 7.74
N ALA A 19 -14.79 10.78 7.25
CA ALA A 19 -13.39 10.89 6.87
C ALA A 19 -12.42 10.60 8.03
N SER A 20 -12.76 10.98 9.28
CA SER A 20 -11.89 10.75 10.44
C SER A 20 -11.82 9.27 10.85
N TYR A 21 -12.89 8.51 10.60
CA TYR A 21 -12.94 7.08 10.91
C TYR A 21 -12.21 6.22 9.86
N ALA A 22 -12.23 6.60 8.58
CA ALA A 22 -11.48 5.89 7.54
C ALA A 22 -9.97 6.07 7.73
N GLN A 23 -9.53 7.26 8.13
CA GLN A 23 -8.11 7.56 8.35
C GLN A 23 -7.53 6.89 9.60
N SER A 24 -8.35 6.52 10.59
CA SER A 24 -7.87 5.78 11.77
C SER A 24 -7.41 4.35 11.43
N GLN A 25 -7.82 3.79 10.28
CA GLN A 25 -7.44 2.43 9.89
C GLN A 25 -6.15 2.36 9.08
N SER A 26 -5.66 3.50 8.54
CA SER A 26 -4.51 3.50 7.65
C SER A 26 -3.17 3.56 8.37
N ARG A 27 -3.10 3.66 9.71
CA ARG A 27 -1.88 3.49 10.55
C ARG A 27 -0.54 3.92 9.90
N GLY A 28 -0.49 5.11 9.31
CA GLY A 28 0.74 5.65 8.69
C GLY A 28 0.84 5.59 7.18
N PHE A 29 -0.19 5.08 6.51
CA PHE A 29 -0.37 5.14 5.07
C PHE A 29 -1.28 6.33 4.74
N TYR A 30 -0.95 7.03 3.66
CA TYR A 30 -1.69 8.17 3.12
C TYR A 30 -3.07 7.76 2.58
N LYS A 31 -3.13 6.69 1.77
CA LYS A 31 -4.38 6.06 1.31
C LYS A 31 -4.26 4.53 1.31
N ASP A 32 -5.40 3.84 1.22
CA ASP A 32 -5.41 2.37 1.22
C ASP A 32 -4.84 1.81 -0.09
N LEU A 33 -5.20 2.39 -1.25
CA LEU A 33 -4.89 1.80 -2.54
C LEU A 33 -4.35 2.83 -3.54
N PHE A 34 -3.29 2.45 -4.26
CA PHE A 34 -2.88 3.13 -5.49
C PHE A 34 -3.12 2.21 -6.69
N MET A 35 -3.97 2.65 -7.61
CA MET A 35 -4.37 1.91 -8.80
C MET A 35 -3.53 2.35 -10.00
N ASP A 36 -2.66 1.45 -10.44
CA ASP A 36 -1.85 1.63 -11.63
C ASP A 36 -2.59 1.11 -12.87
N CYS A 37 -3.10 2.08 -13.64
CA CYS A 37 -3.61 1.93 -14.99
C CYS A 37 -2.81 2.80 -15.97
N GLY A 38 -1.51 2.92 -15.72
CA GLY A 38 -0.58 3.63 -16.58
C GLY A 38 -0.44 3.00 -17.97
N VAL A 39 0.51 3.52 -18.73
CA VAL A 39 0.62 3.20 -20.16
C VAL A 39 0.80 1.70 -20.37
N ALA A 40 0.15 1.19 -21.43
CA ALA A 40 0.11 -0.23 -21.80
C ALA A 40 -0.70 -1.15 -20.85
N LEU A 41 -1.31 -0.61 -19.81
CA LEU A 41 -2.33 -1.28 -19.01
C LEU A 41 -3.73 -0.90 -19.50
N ASN A 42 -4.73 -1.66 -19.07
CA ASN A 42 -6.12 -1.28 -19.30
C ASN A 42 -6.46 -0.07 -18.44
N THR A 43 -7.09 0.93 -19.04
CA THR A 43 -7.48 2.17 -18.35
C THR A 43 -8.87 2.03 -17.76
N TYR A 44 -9.01 2.24 -16.45
CA TYR A 44 -10.28 2.31 -15.74
C TYR A 44 -10.24 3.40 -14.68
N ASP A 45 -11.31 4.18 -14.60
CA ASP A 45 -11.39 5.31 -13.66
C ASP A 45 -11.87 4.86 -12.28
N ASP A 46 -12.35 3.62 -12.19
CA ASP A 46 -12.94 3.04 -11.00
C ASP A 46 -12.47 1.61 -10.72
N LEU A 47 -12.51 1.24 -9.44
CA LEU A 47 -12.26 -0.11 -8.96
C LEU A 47 -13.44 -0.56 -8.09
N PRO A 48 -14.40 -1.34 -8.64
CA PRO A 48 -15.58 -1.80 -7.92
C PRO A 48 -15.30 -2.41 -6.55
N ALA A 49 -14.23 -3.20 -6.41
CA ALA A 49 -13.84 -3.78 -5.14
C ALA A 49 -13.36 -2.75 -4.10
N ALA A 50 -12.66 -1.68 -4.51
CA ALA A 50 -12.27 -0.62 -3.59
C ALA A 50 -13.51 0.11 -3.04
N LYS A 51 -14.49 0.39 -3.90
CA LYS A 51 -15.78 0.97 -3.48
C LYS A 51 -16.56 0.02 -2.56
N PHE A 52 -16.63 -1.26 -2.91
CA PHE A 52 -17.31 -2.28 -2.12
C PHE A 52 -16.70 -2.42 -0.71
N LEU A 53 -15.38 -2.27 -0.60
CA LEU A 53 -14.64 -2.35 0.65
C LEU A 53 -14.51 -0.98 1.37
N ASN A 54 -15.08 0.09 0.81
CA ASN A 54 -14.97 1.45 1.33
C ASN A 54 -13.51 1.91 1.55
N LEU A 55 -12.65 1.62 0.57
CA LEU A 55 -11.22 1.97 0.61
C LEU A 55 -10.99 3.36 0.01
N THR A 56 -10.04 4.09 0.60
CA THR A 56 -9.47 5.30 -0.01
C THR A 56 -8.52 4.91 -1.13
N MET A 57 -8.60 5.59 -2.27
CA MET A 57 -7.86 5.21 -3.47
C MET A 57 -7.33 6.42 -4.22
N GLU A 58 -6.13 6.27 -4.77
CA GLU A 58 -5.59 7.10 -5.86
C GLU A 58 -5.35 6.25 -7.10
N ARG A 59 -5.22 6.91 -8.25
CA ARG A 59 -4.93 6.21 -9.51
C ARG A 59 -4.02 7.02 -10.42
N ILE A 60 -3.33 6.29 -11.29
CA ILE A 60 -2.80 6.83 -12.55
C ILE A 60 -3.52 6.13 -13.71
N CYS A 61 -4.04 6.91 -14.65
CA CYS A 61 -4.77 6.42 -15.82
C CYS A 61 -4.29 7.14 -17.06
N THR A 62 -3.67 6.47 -18.02
CA THR A 62 -3.26 7.08 -19.30
C THR A 62 -4.18 6.58 -20.42
N TYR A 63 -4.90 7.48 -21.09
CA TYR A 63 -5.96 7.14 -22.05
C TYR A 63 -5.49 7.11 -23.50
N GLU A 64 -4.28 7.58 -23.80
CA GLU A 64 -3.89 7.90 -25.17
C GLU A 64 -3.07 6.80 -25.86
N SER A 65 -2.55 5.79 -25.15
CA SER A 65 -1.89 4.66 -25.83
C SER A 65 -1.99 3.30 -25.12
N GLY A 66 -2.76 2.38 -25.73
CA GLY A 66 -2.67 0.94 -25.47
C GLY A 66 -1.42 0.27 -26.08
N ASP A 67 -0.51 1.07 -26.66
CA ASP A 67 0.75 0.63 -27.25
C ASP A 67 1.90 1.56 -26.86
N THR A 68 2.99 0.99 -26.34
CA THR A 68 4.16 1.73 -25.84
C THR A 68 5.01 2.39 -26.91
N THR A 69 4.84 1.98 -28.17
CA THR A 69 5.42 2.69 -29.32
C THR A 69 4.75 4.04 -29.55
N ALA A 70 3.51 4.20 -29.07
CA ALA A 70 2.72 5.42 -29.17
C ALA A 70 2.72 6.25 -27.86
N ALA A 71 3.44 5.83 -26.82
CA ALA A 71 3.53 6.58 -25.57
C ALA A 71 4.13 7.97 -25.82
N THR A 72 3.34 9.02 -25.56
CA THR A 72 3.76 10.40 -25.81
C THR A 72 4.90 10.80 -24.86
N ALA A 73 5.65 11.85 -25.20
CA ALA A 73 6.67 12.39 -24.30
C ALA A 73 6.07 12.79 -22.94
N TYR A 74 4.84 13.29 -22.95
CA TYR A 74 4.09 13.63 -21.75
C TYR A 74 3.77 12.39 -20.90
N GLU A 75 3.27 11.30 -21.49
CA GLU A 75 2.99 10.07 -20.75
C GLU A 75 4.25 9.45 -20.14
N ARG A 76 5.38 9.50 -20.85
CA ARG A 76 6.68 9.05 -20.31
C ARG A 76 7.12 9.89 -19.11
N MET A 77 6.97 11.21 -19.20
CA MET A 77 7.26 12.12 -18.10
C MET A 77 6.33 11.86 -16.92
N LEU A 78 5.03 11.64 -17.16
CA LEU A 78 4.06 11.32 -16.11
C LEU A 78 4.42 10.01 -15.39
N MET A 79 4.68 8.93 -16.13
CA MET A 79 5.10 7.65 -15.55
C MET A 79 6.39 7.78 -14.73
N ARG A 80 7.36 8.56 -15.24
CA ARG A 80 8.60 8.84 -14.51
C ARG A 80 8.33 9.62 -13.22
N ASN A 81 7.51 10.67 -13.28
CA ASN A 81 7.19 11.48 -12.11
C ASN A 81 6.48 10.65 -11.02
N VAL A 82 5.60 9.74 -11.43
CA VAL A 82 4.86 8.86 -10.51
C VAL A 82 5.76 7.79 -9.89
N PHE A 83 6.56 7.09 -10.67
CA PHE A 83 7.32 5.94 -10.14
C PHE A 83 8.73 6.25 -9.67
N VAL A 84 9.36 7.30 -10.21
CA VAL A 84 10.75 7.67 -9.90
C VAL A 84 10.79 8.92 -9.02
N GLY A 85 9.98 9.92 -9.35
CA GLY A 85 9.95 11.21 -8.66
C GLY A 85 10.01 12.40 -9.61
N SER A 86 9.79 13.58 -9.04
CA SER A 86 9.73 14.88 -9.69
C SER A 86 10.39 15.94 -8.81
N GLU A 87 10.36 17.20 -9.23
CA GLU A 87 10.89 18.31 -8.42
C GLU A 87 10.13 18.53 -7.10
N ILE A 88 8.81 18.27 -7.08
CA ILE A 88 7.99 18.43 -5.88
C ILE A 88 7.98 17.19 -4.98
N ASP A 89 8.33 16.01 -5.52
CA ASP A 89 8.36 14.74 -4.82
C ASP A 89 9.53 13.90 -5.35
N GLU A 90 10.68 13.97 -4.68
CA GLU A 90 11.90 13.30 -5.10
C GLU A 90 11.80 11.76 -5.01
N ASN A 91 10.76 11.23 -4.36
CA ASN A 91 10.63 9.80 -4.04
C ASN A 91 9.72 9.05 -5.02
N GLY A 92 8.89 9.79 -5.75
CA GLY A 92 7.75 9.24 -6.47
C GLY A 92 6.61 8.88 -5.51
N ILE A 93 5.45 8.61 -6.09
CA ILE A 93 4.18 8.54 -5.35
C ILE A 93 4.15 7.39 -4.33
N LEU A 94 4.91 6.32 -4.56
CA LEU A 94 4.82 5.09 -3.77
C LEU A 94 5.52 5.19 -2.41
N LEU A 95 6.52 6.06 -2.28
CA LEU A 95 7.45 6.03 -1.16
C LEU A 95 7.46 7.35 -0.40
N TYR A 96 7.45 7.24 0.92
CA TYR A 96 7.81 8.35 1.79
C TYR A 96 9.31 8.67 1.66
N PRO A 97 9.75 9.83 2.20
CA PRO A 97 11.15 10.23 2.17
C PRO A 97 12.14 9.18 2.70
N ASP A 98 11.76 8.46 3.75
CA ASP A 98 12.57 7.40 4.34
C ASP A 98 12.45 6.04 3.61
N GLY A 99 11.65 5.99 2.54
CA GLY A 99 11.37 4.79 1.77
C GLY A 99 10.24 3.92 2.30
N ALA A 100 9.56 4.28 3.38
CA ALA A 100 8.35 3.58 3.81
C ALA A 100 7.24 3.72 2.74
N PRO A 101 6.32 2.75 2.63
CA PRO A 101 5.23 2.81 1.66
C PRO A 101 4.19 3.90 1.99
N ARG A 102 3.79 4.71 0.99
CA ARG A 102 2.70 5.71 1.13
C ARG A 102 1.31 5.10 1.05
N PHE A 103 1.15 4.00 0.33
CA PHE A 103 -0.11 3.28 0.18
C PHE A 103 -0.05 1.92 0.84
N ARG A 104 -1.18 1.42 1.36
CA ARG A 104 -1.22 0.06 1.89
C ARG A 104 -1.07 -0.96 0.78
N VAL A 105 -1.73 -0.73 -0.35
CA VAL A 105 -1.71 -1.64 -1.50
C VAL A 105 -1.46 -0.86 -2.78
N ILE A 106 -0.61 -1.39 -3.65
CA ILE A 106 -0.62 -1.01 -5.08
C ILE A 106 -1.37 -2.09 -5.86
N TYR A 107 -2.30 -1.69 -6.71
CA TYR A 107 -2.98 -2.57 -7.65
C TYR A 107 -2.50 -2.28 -9.06
N VAL A 108 -1.93 -3.28 -9.73
CA VAL A 108 -1.52 -3.17 -11.15
C VAL A 108 -2.48 -3.97 -12.02
N ASN A 109 -3.07 -3.26 -12.98
CA ASN A 109 -4.09 -3.79 -13.86
C ASN A 109 -3.53 -4.76 -14.92
N GLY A 110 -4.43 -5.41 -15.67
CA GLY A 110 -4.05 -6.19 -16.84
C GLY A 110 -3.66 -5.32 -18.04
N GLY A 111 -3.07 -5.93 -19.07
CA GLY A 111 -2.52 -5.22 -20.23
C GLY A 111 -1.26 -5.87 -20.79
N LYS A 112 -0.22 -5.08 -21.08
CA LYS A 112 1.08 -5.52 -21.63
C LYS A 112 2.20 -5.27 -20.62
N SER A 113 2.44 -6.24 -19.74
CA SER A 113 3.40 -6.15 -18.61
C SER A 113 4.80 -5.67 -19.01
N THR A 114 5.41 -6.28 -20.04
CA THR A 114 6.78 -5.93 -20.49
C THR A 114 6.84 -4.50 -21.01
N SER A 115 5.81 -4.10 -21.74
CA SER A 115 5.71 -2.77 -22.33
C SER A 115 5.53 -1.72 -21.22
N HIS A 116 4.64 -1.98 -20.27
CA HIS A 116 4.44 -1.13 -19.09
C HIS A 116 5.74 -0.98 -18.28
N GLY A 117 6.42 -2.08 -17.97
CA GLY A 117 7.67 -2.05 -17.20
C GLY A 117 8.84 -1.31 -17.87
N LYS A 118 8.87 -1.22 -19.21
CA LYS A 118 9.82 -0.35 -19.93
C LYS A 118 9.61 1.13 -19.61
N LEU A 119 8.38 1.54 -19.34
CA LEU A 119 8.02 2.94 -19.06
C LEU A 119 8.16 3.29 -17.57
N VAL A 120 7.99 2.32 -16.68
CA VAL A 120 8.31 2.47 -15.26
C VAL A 120 9.82 2.69 -15.02
N THR A 121 10.66 2.22 -15.95
CA THR A 121 12.14 2.27 -15.92
C THR A 121 12.77 1.44 -14.81
N PRO A 122 14.08 1.12 -14.87
CA PRO A 122 14.75 0.37 -13.82
C PRO A 122 14.68 1.03 -12.44
N GLU A 123 14.74 2.37 -12.38
CA GLU A 123 14.62 3.12 -11.13
C GLU A 123 13.21 3.00 -10.54
N GLY A 124 12.16 3.14 -11.35
CA GLY A 124 10.78 2.97 -10.87
C GLY A 124 10.49 1.53 -10.44
N LEU A 125 11.07 0.54 -11.13
CA LEU A 125 10.99 -0.86 -10.70
C LEU A 125 11.67 -1.07 -9.35
N ALA A 126 12.79 -0.39 -9.08
CA ALA A 126 13.43 -0.42 -7.78
C ALA A 126 12.53 0.19 -6.69
N ASN A 127 11.80 1.27 -7.01
CA ASN A 127 10.83 1.85 -6.08
C ASN A 127 9.63 0.93 -5.80
N VAL A 128 9.14 0.19 -6.81
CA VAL A 128 8.11 -0.85 -6.62
C VAL A 128 8.63 -1.98 -5.70
N ARG A 129 9.88 -2.42 -5.89
CA ARG A 129 10.50 -3.42 -4.99
C ARG A 129 10.62 -2.88 -3.57
N LYS A 130 11.16 -1.67 -3.41
CA LYS A 130 11.34 -1.00 -2.12
C LYS A 130 10.01 -0.80 -1.39
N PHE A 131 8.95 -0.46 -2.12
CA PHE A 131 7.59 -0.37 -1.58
C PHE A 131 7.16 -1.69 -0.92
N VAL A 132 7.34 -2.82 -1.62
CA VAL A 132 6.99 -4.15 -1.08
C VAL A 132 7.92 -4.59 0.04
N GLU A 133 9.23 -4.41 -0.11
CA GLU A 133 10.24 -4.73 0.90
C GLU A 133 10.04 -3.94 2.20
N ASN A 134 9.46 -2.74 2.12
CA ASN A 134 9.19 -1.88 3.28
C ASN A 134 7.76 -1.99 3.82
N GLY A 135 6.96 -2.94 3.35
CA GLY A 135 5.69 -3.30 3.99
C GLY A 135 4.44 -2.97 3.19
N GLY A 136 4.57 -2.34 2.03
CA GLY A 136 3.46 -2.08 1.11
C GLY A 136 3.05 -3.36 0.39
N SER A 137 1.77 -3.65 0.30
CA SER A 137 1.28 -4.88 -0.33
C SER A 137 0.97 -4.67 -1.82
N TYR A 138 0.91 -5.75 -2.58
CA TYR A 138 0.70 -5.72 -4.02
C TYR A 138 -0.47 -6.59 -4.42
N VAL A 139 -1.34 -6.06 -5.29
CA VAL A 139 -2.36 -6.84 -6.00
C VAL A 139 -2.13 -6.72 -7.51
N GLY A 140 -2.24 -7.83 -8.24
CA GLY A 140 -2.05 -7.81 -9.70
C GLY A 140 -2.95 -8.78 -10.45
N THR A 141 -3.50 -8.32 -11.57
CA THR A 141 -4.35 -9.12 -12.46
C THR A 141 -3.71 -9.21 -13.84
N CYS A 142 -3.69 -10.39 -14.46
CA CYS A 142 -3.16 -10.61 -15.81
C CYS A 142 -1.73 -10.03 -15.99
N ALA A 143 -1.57 -8.87 -16.64
CA ALA A 143 -0.28 -8.19 -16.75
C ALA A 143 0.33 -7.82 -15.39
N GLY A 144 -0.47 -7.43 -14.39
CA GLY A 144 0.02 -7.23 -13.03
C GLY A 144 0.63 -8.51 -12.45
N ALA A 145 0.03 -9.67 -12.71
CA ALA A 145 0.59 -10.95 -12.26
C ALA A 145 1.92 -11.29 -12.97
N PHE A 146 2.04 -11.01 -14.27
CA PHE A 146 3.33 -11.08 -14.96
C PHE A 146 4.34 -10.08 -14.39
N PHE A 147 3.94 -8.83 -14.22
CA PHE A 147 4.79 -7.74 -13.76
C PHE A 147 5.35 -7.97 -12.35
N ALA A 148 4.58 -8.62 -11.47
CA ALA A 148 5.05 -9.02 -10.15
C ALA A 148 6.13 -10.12 -10.19
N SER A 149 6.13 -10.96 -11.22
CA SER A 149 6.99 -12.14 -11.32
C SER A 149 8.44 -11.82 -11.69
N LYS A 150 9.34 -12.78 -11.49
CA LYS A 150 10.74 -12.69 -11.95
C LYS A 150 10.86 -12.81 -13.47
N GLY A 151 9.89 -13.45 -14.12
CA GLY A 151 9.94 -13.73 -15.54
C GLY A 151 8.93 -14.79 -15.97
N THR A 152 9.17 -15.37 -17.15
CA THR A 152 8.29 -16.37 -17.75
C THR A 152 9.00 -17.70 -17.99
N TYR A 153 8.24 -18.79 -17.95
CA TYR A 153 8.69 -20.12 -18.35
C TYR A 153 7.97 -20.54 -19.64
N SER A 154 8.74 -21.00 -20.62
CA SER A 154 8.24 -21.49 -21.91
C SER A 154 8.17 -23.02 -21.89
N ARG A 155 6.97 -23.59 -21.70
CA ARG A 155 6.76 -25.05 -21.70
C ARG A 155 7.24 -25.73 -22.99
N SER A 156 7.03 -25.11 -24.15
CA SER A 156 7.44 -25.69 -25.43
C SER A 156 8.96 -25.73 -25.62
N LYS A 157 9.71 -24.89 -24.91
CA LYS A 157 11.17 -24.83 -24.98
C LYS A 157 11.85 -25.44 -23.76
N GLY A 158 11.12 -25.64 -22.66
CA GLY A 158 11.68 -26.03 -21.38
C GLY A 158 12.56 -24.94 -20.74
N GLU A 159 12.36 -23.67 -21.09
CA GLU A 159 13.30 -22.58 -20.77
C GLU A 159 12.68 -21.54 -19.83
N PHE A 160 13.46 -21.13 -18.82
CA PHE A 160 13.18 -19.97 -17.98
C PHE A 160 13.79 -18.72 -18.60
N SER A 161 12.98 -17.66 -18.70
CA SER A 161 13.41 -16.36 -19.20
C SER A 161 13.12 -15.30 -18.14
N GLN A 162 14.17 -14.70 -17.59
CA GLN A 162 14.04 -13.51 -16.75
C GLN A 162 13.64 -12.32 -17.62
N ASN A 163 12.76 -11.47 -17.09
CA ASN A 163 12.37 -10.25 -17.78
C ASN A 163 12.82 -9.04 -16.96
N PRO A 164 13.81 -8.25 -17.43
CA PRO A 164 14.32 -7.11 -16.68
C PRO A 164 13.29 -5.99 -16.50
N TYR A 165 12.18 -6.03 -17.23
CA TYR A 165 11.07 -5.10 -17.12
C TYR A 165 9.97 -5.57 -16.16
N TYR A 166 10.15 -6.71 -15.49
CA TYR A 166 9.27 -7.12 -14.41
C TYR A 166 9.88 -6.73 -13.06
N SER A 167 9.00 -6.41 -12.11
CA SER A 167 9.40 -5.99 -10.77
C SER A 167 10.07 -7.11 -9.97
N GLY A 168 9.71 -8.38 -10.18
CA GLY A 168 10.33 -9.50 -9.45
C GLY A 168 10.05 -9.53 -7.95
N ILE A 169 9.05 -8.78 -7.47
CA ILE A 169 8.60 -8.78 -6.06
C ILE A 169 8.06 -10.14 -5.61
N TRP A 170 7.62 -10.98 -6.56
CA TRP A 170 7.46 -12.41 -6.38
C TRP A 170 8.58 -13.13 -7.17
N PRO A 171 9.45 -13.90 -6.50
CA PRO A 171 10.66 -14.46 -7.14
C PRO A 171 10.39 -15.66 -8.06
N GLY A 172 9.13 -16.00 -8.31
CA GLY A 172 8.71 -17.11 -9.16
C GLY A 172 8.55 -16.74 -10.64
N TYR A 173 8.27 -17.74 -11.46
CA TYR A 173 8.04 -17.59 -12.90
C TYR A 173 6.58 -17.86 -13.24
N THR A 174 6.10 -17.25 -14.32
CA THR A 174 4.76 -17.44 -14.85
C THR A 174 4.78 -18.17 -16.19
N VAL A 175 3.69 -18.83 -16.54
CA VAL A 175 3.47 -19.40 -17.88
C VAL A 175 2.27 -18.71 -18.50
N SER A 176 2.40 -18.25 -19.74
CA SER A 176 1.25 -17.68 -20.47
C SER A 176 0.26 -18.77 -20.86
N THR A 177 -1.03 -18.50 -20.69
CA THR A 177 -2.09 -19.43 -21.09
C THR A 177 -2.27 -19.48 -22.61
N GLY A 178 -1.91 -18.42 -23.33
CA GLY A 178 -2.21 -18.25 -24.75
C GLY A 178 -3.71 -18.09 -25.08
N LEU A 179 -4.58 -18.04 -24.08
CA LEU A 179 -6.02 -17.84 -24.23
C LEU A 179 -6.34 -16.37 -24.47
N ASN A 180 -7.17 -16.05 -25.47
CA ASN A 180 -7.60 -14.68 -25.74
C ASN A 180 -9.12 -14.54 -25.61
N LYS A 181 -9.58 -13.40 -25.09
CA LYS A 181 -11.00 -13.01 -25.01
C LYS A 181 -11.94 -14.13 -24.55
N SER A 182 -11.53 -14.87 -23.52
CA SER A 182 -12.25 -16.03 -23.00
C SER A 182 -12.77 -15.75 -21.59
N ALA A 183 -13.56 -16.68 -21.05
CA ALA A 183 -13.89 -16.72 -19.64
C ALA A 183 -13.52 -18.11 -19.10
N THR A 184 -12.94 -18.16 -17.92
CA THR A 184 -12.52 -19.40 -17.25
C THR A 184 -13.20 -19.52 -15.91
N GLY A 185 -13.36 -20.75 -15.42
CA GLY A 185 -13.70 -20.98 -14.02
C GLY A 185 -12.45 -20.97 -13.13
N VAL A 186 -12.63 -20.65 -11.86
CA VAL A 186 -11.60 -20.75 -10.81
C VAL A 186 -12.16 -21.53 -9.64
N SER A 187 -11.51 -22.63 -9.28
CA SER A 187 -11.77 -23.34 -8.03
C SER A 187 -10.86 -22.75 -6.96
N VAL A 188 -11.45 -22.22 -5.89
CA VAL A 188 -10.73 -21.76 -4.71
C VAL A 188 -10.20 -22.96 -3.93
N GLU A 189 -8.95 -22.89 -3.48
CA GLU A 189 -8.35 -23.98 -2.71
C GLU A 189 -9.04 -24.15 -1.35
N LYS A 190 -9.22 -25.39 -0.89
CA LYS A 190 -9.88 -25.67 0.40
C LYS A 190 -9.22 -25.01 1.60
N LYS A 191 -7.90 -24.74 1.51
CA LYS A 191 -7.10 -24.07 2.54
C LYS A 191 -6.77 -22.62 2.15
N SER A 192 -7.43 -22.09 1.12
CA SER A 192 -7.17 -20.74 0.64
C SER A 192 -7.50 -19.74 1.75
N PRO A 193 -6.61 -18.78 2.05
CA PRO A 193 -6.90 -17.71 2.99
C PRO A 193 -8.06 -16.81 2.51
N LEU A 194 -8.42 -16.85 1.22
CA LEU A 194 -9.58 -16.11 0.70
C LEU A 194 -10.90 -16.55 1.35
N LEU A 195 -10.98 -17.81 1.81
CA LEU A 195 -12.17 -18.35 2.48
C LEU A 195 -12.44 -17.72 3.86
N LYS A 196 -11.50 -16.94 4.41
CA LYS A 196 -11.76 -16.11 5.60
C LYS A 196 -12.71 -14.95 5.32
N TYR A 197 -12.84 -14.55 4.05
CA TYR A 197 -13.59 -13.35 3.67
C TYR A 197 -14.90 -13.69 2.98
N TYR A 198 -14.90 -14.73 2.14
CA TYR A 198 -16.05 -15.12 1.32
C TYR A 198 -16.09 -16.64 1.15
N ASP A 199 -17.30 -17.21 1.09
CA ASP A 199 -17.55 -18.65 0.89
C ASP A 199 -17.76 -19.03 -0.59
N PHE A 200 -17.86 -18.04 -1.48
CA PHE A 200 -18.06 -18.19 -2.93
C PHE A 200 -19.23 -19.12 -3.25
N GLY A 201 -20.41 -18.82 -2.68
CA GLY A 201 -21.61 -19.64 -2.89
C GLY A 201 -21.58 -21.01 -2.19
N GLY A 202 -20.51 -21.33 -1.44
CA GLY A 202 -20.34 -22.57 -0.68
C GLY A 202 -19.76 -23.74 -1.48
N ASP A 203 -19.65 -23.63 -2.81
CA ASP A 203 -19.06 -24.65 -3.67
C ASP A 203 -17.58 -24.37 -4.01
N MET A 204 -17.07 -23.21 -3.58
CA MET A 204 -15.70 -22.73 -3.82
C MET A 204 -15.38 -22.60 -5.32
N GLN A 205 -16.40 -22.43 -6.18
CA GLN A 205 -16.25 -22.24 -7.61
C GLN A 205 -16.59 -20.80 -7.98
N ILE A 206 -15.81 -20.25 -8.90
CA ILE A 206 -16.01 -18.91 -9.42
C ILE A 206 -16.05 -19.01 -10.93
N ASP A 207 -17.26 -18.92 -11.48
CA ASP A 207 -17.47 -19.08 -12.91
C ASP A 207 -17.27 -17.78 -13.69
N SER A 208 -17.00 -17.94 -14.99
CA SER A 208 -16.99 -16.85 -15.96
C SER A 208 -16.06 -15.68 -15.57
N VAL A 209 -14.89 -15.99 -14.99
CA VAL A 209 -13.84 -15.00 -14.74
C VAL A 209 -13.19 -14.67 -16.09
N ARG A 210 -13.21 -13.39 -16.48
CA ARG A 210 -12.65 -12.97 -17.77
C ARG A 210 -11.16 -13.34 -17.83
N HIS A 211 -10.70 -13.83 -18.98
CA HIS A 211 -9.33 -14.22 -19.19
C HIS A 211 -8.85 -13.78 -20.59
N ASN A 212 -7.74 -13.05 -20.65
CA ASN A 212 -7.21 -12.51 -21.90
C ASN A 212 -5.69 -12.37 -21.87
N GLY A 213 -4.99 -13.41 -22.31
CA GLY A 213 -3.53 -13.47 -22.43
C GLY A 213 -2.80 -13.63 -21.09
N GLY A 214 -3.53 -13.91 -20.02
CA GLY A 214 -3.00 -14.00 -18.67
C GLY A 214 -2.09 -15.20 -18.43
N CYS A 215 -1.67 -15.36 -17.18
CA CYS A 215 -0.75 -16.42 -16.77
C CYS A 215 -1.34 -17.43 -15.78
N PHE A 216 -0.57 -18.47 -15.52
CA PHE A 216 -0.59 -19.20 -14.27
C PHE A 216 0.82 -19.25 -13.69
N MET A 217 0.93 -19.58 -12.41
CA MET A 217 2.21 -19.79 -11.76
C MET A 217 2.92 -21.06 -12.29
N CYS A 218 4.20 -20.95 -12.63
CA CYS A 218 5.04 -22.11 -12.91
C CYS A 218 5.36 -22.85 -11.61
N THR A 219 4.93 -24.10 -11.51
CA THR A 219 5.13 -24.95 -10.32
C THR A 219 6.51 -25.61 -10.26
N ASP A 220 7.24 -25.64 -11.38
CA ASP A 220 8.55 -26.30 -11.49
C ASP A 220 9.65 -25.55 -10.72
N SER A 221 9.38 -24.31 -10.33
CA SER A 221 10.27 -23.46 -9.52
C SER A 221 9.44 -22.63 -8.54
N LEU A 222 8.71 -23.31 -7.66
CA LEU A 222 7.86 -22.67 -6.66
C LEU A 222 8.70 -22.02 -5.55
N PRO A 223 8.66 -20.70 -5.38
CA PRO A 223 9.36 -20.08 -4.26
C PRO A 223 8.76 -20.47 -2.91
N ALA A 224 9.61 -20.70 -1.92
CA ALA A 224 9.19 -20.90 -0.54
C ALA A 224 8.32 -19.72 -0.05
N GLY A 225 7.27 -20.02 0.71
CA GLY A 225 6.30 -19.01 1.17
C GLY A 225 5.26 -18.60 0.13
N THR A 226 5.21 -19.24 -1.04
CA THR A 226 4.13 -19.05 -2.01
C THR A 226 2.90 -19.88 -1.61
N GLU A 227 1.74 -19.22 -1.55
CA GLU A 227 0.44 -19.81 -1.19
C GLU A 227 -0.44 -19.93 -2.44
N VAL A 228 -1.00 -21.11 -2.68
CA VAL A 228 -1.97 -21.31 -3.77
C VAL A 228 -3.36 -20.88 -3.29
N LEU A 229 -3.99 -19.94 -4.00
CA LEU A 229 -5.31 -19.41 -3.64
C LEU A 229 -6.43 -20.06 -4.46
N GLY A 230 -6.17 -20.32 -5.73
CA GLY A 230 -7.15 -20.92 -6.63
C GLY A 230 -6.54 -21.42 -7.94
N ARG A 231 -7.24 -22.36 -8.57
CA ARG A 231 -6.82 -23.05 -9.79
C ARG A 231 -7.85 -22.94 -10.89
N PHE A 232 -7.42 -23.00 -12.14
CA PHE A 232 -8.31 -22.98 -13.29
C PHE A 232 -9.22 -24.22 -13.35
N ILE A 233 -10.48 -23.99 -13.73
CA ILE A 233 -11.43 -25.01 -14.20
C ILE A 233 -11.47 -24.83 -15.72
N GLY A 234 -10.74 -25.66 -16.46
CA GLY A 234 -10.28 -25.29 -17.81
C GLY A 234 -10.50 -26.31 -18.92
N ASP A 235 -10.80 -27.58 -18.63
CA ASP A 235 -10.70 -28.64 -19.66
C ASP A 235 -11.70 -28.56 -20.82
N THR A 236 -12.65 -27.62 -20.79
CA THR A 236 -13.76 -27.53 -21.78
C THR A 236 -13.61 -26.40 -22.79
N LEU A 237 -12.55 -25.59 -22.73
CA LEU A 237 -12.36 -24.49 -23.68
C LEU A 237 -11.74 -24.99 -25.00
N ALA A 238 -12.54 -25.00 -26.07
CA ALA A 238 -12.13 -25.44 -27.41
C ALA A 238 -10.92 -24.69 -28.02
N GLN A 239 -10.52 -23.55 -27.43
CA GLN A 239 -9.43 -22.70 -27.92
C GLN A 239 -8.09 -22.91 -27.19
N LEU A 240 -8.01 -23.90 -26.29
CA LEU A 240 -6.79 -24.17 -25.53
C LEU A 240 -5.68 -24.74 -26.43
N LYS A 241 -4.61 -23.96 -26.57
CA LYS A 241 -3.33 -24.45 -27.14
C LYS A 241 -2.48 -25.19 -26.11
N LEU A 242 -2.78 -24.97 -24.83
CA LEU A 242 -2.09 -25.53 -23.68
C LEU A 242 -3.14 -25.93 -22.65
N PRO A 243 -3.11 -27.15 -22.07
CA PRO A 243 -4.02 -27.50 -20.98
C PRO A 243 -3.70 -26.61 -19.76
N ILE A 244 -4.74 -25.94 -19.24
CA ILE A 244 -4.62 -25.07 -18.07
C ILE A 244 -5.43 -25.58 -16.87
N HIS A 245 -6.21 -26.64 -17.00
CA HIS A 245 -7.00 -27.13 -15.88
C HIS A 245 -6.10 -27.53 -14.71
N LYS A 246 -6.53 -27.14 -13.50
CA LYS A 246 -5.78 -27.30 -12.24
C LYS A 246 -4.46 -26.52 -12.19
N GLU A 247 -4.10 -25.75 -13.21
CA GLU A 247 -2.98 -24.82 -13.09
C GLU A 247 -3.34 -23.69 -12.11
N VAL A 248 -2.32 -23.16 -11.44
CA VAL A 248 -2.49 -22.16 -10.38
C VAL A 248 -2.81 -20.80 -10.98
N ASN A 249 -4.09 -20.44 -10.95
CA ASN A 249 -4.63 -19.20 -11.46
C ASN A 249 -4.29 -18.02 -10.54
N ALA A 250 -4.43 -18.22 -9.23
CA ALA A 250 -4.26 -17.18 -8.22
C ALA A 250 -3.35 -17.69 -7.09
N TRP A 251 -2.42 -16.83 -6.67
CA TRP A 251 -1.45 -17.15 -5.62
C TRP A 251 -1.08 -15.90 -4.81
N ALA A 252 -0.50 -16.13 -3.63
CA ALA A 252 0.08 -15.09 -2.81
C ALA A 252 1.50 -15.42 -2.39
N TYR A 253 2.24 -14.40 -1.98
CA TYR A 253 3.61 -14.51 -1.48
C TYR A 253 3.89 -13.41 -0.47
N LYS A 254 4.58 -13.74 0.63
CA LYS A 254 5.12 -12.78 1.58
C LYS A 254 6.54 -13.23 1.95
N ALA A 255 7.52 -12.35 1.78
CA ALA A 255 8.93 -12.71 1.99
C ALA A 255 9.27 -12.88 3.47
N ASN A 256 8.75 -11.98 4.32
CA ASN A 256 8.92 -11.98 5.77
C ASN A 256 7.86 -11.06 6.43
N ASP A 257 7.91 -10.90 7.75
CA ASP A 257 6.93 -10.11 8.49
C ASP A 257 6.99 -8.59 8.23
N TYR A 258 8.11 -8.08 7.71
CA TYR A 258 8.30 -6.66 7.40
C TYR A 258 8.00 -6.32 5.94
N SER A 259 8.01 -7.29 5.03
CA SER A 259 7.57 -7.11 3.65
C SER A 259 6.05 -7.11 3.55
N GLY A 260 5.49 -6.39 2.59
CA GLY A 260 4.08 -6.52 2.22
C GLY A 260 3.80 -7.81 1.47
N ARG A 261 2.51 -8.15 1.37
CA ARG A 261 2.06 -9.37 0.69
C ARG A 261 1.75 -9.08 -0.78
N VAL A 262 2.25 -9.94 -1.66
CA VAL A 262 1.93 -9.98 -3.08
C VAL A 262 0.77 -10.95 -3.28
N VAL A 263 -0.32 -10.52 -3.91
CA VAL A 263 -1.50 -11.34 -4.20
C VAL A 263 -1.89 -11.15 -5.66
N VAL A 264 -1.81 -12.20 -6.47
CA VAL A 264 -1.98 -12.05 -7.92
C VAL A 264 -2.86 -13.13 -8.53
N THR A 265 -3.46 -12.81 -9.67
CA THR A 265 -4.22 -13.74 -10.50
C THR A 265 -3.93 -13.52 -11.97
N GLY A 266 -3.86 -14.59 -12.74
CA GLY A 266 -3.78 -14.51 -14.19
C GLY A 266 -5.07 -14.05 -14.88
N SER A 267 -6.19 -13.98 -14.16
CA SER A 267 -7.50 -13.63 -14.74
C SER A 267 -7.92 -12.21 -14.38
N HIS A 268 -9.11 -11.80 -14.84
CA HIS A 268 -9.62 -10.44 -14.70
C HIS A 268 -10.91 -10.36 -13.88
N PRO A 269 -10.85 -10.47 -12.54
CA PRO A 269 -12.01 -10.27 -11.68
C PRO A 269 -12.30 -8.78 -11.38
N GLU A 270 -11.39 -7.86 -11.70
CA GLU A 270 -11.35 -6.47 -11.20
C GLU A 270 -12.54 -5.59 -11.61
N ARG A 271 -13.25 -5.92 -12.70
CA ARG A 271 -14.36 -5.12 -13.25
C ARG A 271 -15.73 -5.52 -12.72
N MET A 272 -15.80 -6.55 -11.89
CA MET A 272 -17.08 -7.12 -11.49
C MET A 272 -17.69 -6.32 -10.35
N VAL A 273 -18.97 -5.99 -10.49
CA VAL A 273 -19.73 -5.16 -9.52
C VAL A 273 -20.60 -5.99 -8.57
N GLY A 274 -20.56 -7.32 -8.66
CA GLY A 274 -21.33 -8.23 -7.81
C GLY A 274 -20.94 -9.69 -7.98
N GLY A 275 -21.46 -10.54 -7.08
CA GLY A 275 -21.26 -11.99 -7.05
C GLY A 275 -19.83 -12.43 -6.72
N ASP A 276 -19.56 -13.72 -6.92
CA ASP A 276 -18.30 -14.36 -6.51
C ASP A 276 -17.05 -13.76 -7.15
N ARG A 277 -17.18 -13.16 -8.35
CA ARG A 277 -16.06 -12.48 -9.02
C ARG A 277 -15.66 -11.17 -8.33
N LEU A 278 -16.64 -10.37 -7.89
CA LEU A 278 -16.35 -9.20 -7.05
C LEU A 278 -15.74 -9.64 -5.72
N GLN A 279 -16.30 -10.70 -5.11
CA GLN A 279 -15.79 -11.27 -3.87
C GLN A 279 -14.36 -11.80 -4.02
N MET A 280 -14.02 -12.42 -5.16
CA MET A 280 -12.67 -12.90 -5.45
C MET A 280 -11.67 -11.76 -5.35
N PHE A 281 -11.91 -10.68 -6.10
CA PHE A 281 -11.01 -9.55 -6.15
C PHE A 281 -10.98 -8.77 -4.83
N SER A 282 -12.14 -8.61 -4.19
CA SER A 282 -12.25 -8.00 -2.85
C SER A 282 -11.49 -8.83 -1.80
N GLY A 283 -11.56 -10.16 -1.88
CA GLY A 283 -10.84 -11.07 -0.99
C GLY A 283 -9.34 -10.97 -1.19
N MET A 284 -8.88 -10.86 -2.44
CA MET A 284 -7.47 -10.63 -2.75
C MET A 284 -6.98 -9.30 -2.16
N ILE A 285 -7.75 -8.21 -2.30
CA ILE A 285 -7.40 -6.90 -1.71
C ILE A 285 -7.37 -6.97 -0.19
N ARG A 286 -8.39 -7.54 0.46
CA ARG A 286 -8.40 -7.71 1.93
C ARG A 286 -7.21 -8.54 2.41
N TYR A 287 -6.88 -9.61 1.68
CA TYR A 287 -5.73 -10.43 2.01
C TYR A 287 -4.42 -9.66 1.86
N ALA A 288 -4.28 -8.82 0.84
CA ALA A 288 -3.11 -7.95 0.68
C ALA A 288 -3.02 -6.91 1.82
N LEU A 289 -4.15 -6.28 2.19
CA LEU A 289 -4.23 -5.30 3.28
C LEU A 289 -3.89 -5.89 4.65
N GLU A 290 -4.30 -7.12 4.95
CA GLU A 290 -3.88 -7.85 6.16
C GLU A 290 -2.42 -8.33 6.09
N GLY A 291 -1.81 -8.26 4.91
CA GLY A 291 -0.45 -8.70 4.64
C GLY A 291 0.58 -7.59 4.66
N ASN A 292 0.20 -6.35 5.03
CA ASN A 292 1.14 -5.26 5.19
C ASN A 292 2.26 -5.63 6.19
N GLY A 293 3.44 -5.04 5.96
CA GLY A 293 4.61 -5.26 6.81
C GLY A 293 4.45 -4.65 8.20
N ALA A 294 5.12 -5.24 9.17
CA ALA A 294 5.19 -4.68 10.52
C ALA A 294 5.87 -3.28 10.50
N PRO A 295 5.40 -2.33 11.34
CA PRO A 295 6.01 -1.01 11.43
C PRO A 295 7.48 -1.07 11.83
N LYS A 296 8.32 -0.22 11.22
CA LYS A 296 9.76 -0.16 11.52
C LYS A 296 10.05 0.86 12.61
N VAL A 297 10.85 0.45 13.59
CA VAL A 297 11.42 1.34 14.60
C VAL A 297 12.64 2.04 14.01
N LYS A 298 12.63 3.38 14.01
CA LYS A 298 13.69 4.25 13.47
C LYS A 298 14.92 4.27 14.36
N GLY A 299 14.75 3.98 15.65
CA GLY A 299 15.86 3.82 16.58
C GLY A 299 15.40 3.91 18.03
N GLN A 300 16.36 3.67 18.92
CA GLN A 300 16.20 3.89 20.36
C GLN A 300 16.54 5.35 20.69
N LEU A 301 15.73 5.96 21.56
CA LEU A 301 16.02 7.22 22.22
C LEU A 301 16.76 6.93 23.54
N TYR A 302 17.69 7.81 23.88
CA TYR A 302 18.44 7.75 25.13
C TYR A 302 18.08 8.93 26.02
N ASN A 303 18.18 8.73 27.34
CA ASN A 303 17.73 9.69 28.34
C ASN A 303 18.42 11.06 28.16
N GLY A 304 17.65 12.08 27.80
CA GLY A 304 18.12 13.45 27.60
C GLY A 304 18.86 13.70 26.29
N GLU A 305 19.07 12.67 25.45
CA GLU A 305 19.75 12.82 24.17
C GLU A 305 18.77 13.18 23.06
N ALA A 306 19.06 14.28 22.36
CA ALA A 306 18.28 14.71 21.22
C ALA A 306 18.59 13.88 19.97
N ARG A 307 17.54 13.38 19.31
CA ARG A 307 17.63 12.70 18.01
C ARG A 307 17.14 13.62 16.90
N ASN A 308 18.02 13.91 15.95
CA ASN A 308 17.73 14.76 14.79
C ASN A 308 17.17 13.93 13.62
N MET A 309 15.95 14.24 13.20
CA MET A 309 15.24 13.61 12.07
C MET A 309 15.18 14.60 10.91
N THR A 310 16.34 14.93 10.34
CA THR A 310 16.52 16.05 9.41
C THR A 310 17.10 15.66 8.06
N ARG A 311 17.41 14.37 7.84
CA ARG A 311 17.94 13.92 6.55
C ARG A 311 16.86 13.96 5.47
N ARG A 312 17.28 14.23 4.24
CA ARG A 312 16.44 14.09 3.04
C ARG A 312 16.55 12.68 2.47
N SER A 313 15.63 12.31 1.60
CA SER A 313 15.56 11.00 0.96
C SER A 313 16.86 10.57 0.28
N GLY A 314 17.51 11.47 -0.46
CA GLY A 314 18.75 11.19 -1.18
C GLY A 314 19.98 10.92 -0.30
N ALA A 315 19.89 11.11 1.02
CA ALA A 315 21.01 10.90 1.94
C ALA A 315 21.27 9.41 2.25
N ASN A 316 20.38 8.49 1.84
CA ASN A 316 20.47 7.05 2.14
C ASN A 316 20.63 6.72 3.64
N MET A 317 20.01 7.52 4.51
CA MET A 317 19.99 7.36 5.96
C MET A 317 18.54 7.32 6.50
N PRO A 318 17.74 6.31 6.09
CA PRO A 318 16.31 6.26 6.39
C PRO A 318 15.99 6.37 7.88
N GLU A 319 16.87 5.93 8.76
CA GLU A 319 16.74 6.01 10.22
C GLU A 319 16.84 7.43 10.80
N TYR A 320 17.30 8.41 10.02
CA TYR A 320 17.39 9.84 10.37
C TYR A 320 16.61 10.75 9.40
N THR A 321 15.93 10.18 8.41
CA THR A 321 15.16 10.93 7.41
C THR A 321 13.94 11.60 8.03
N ALA A 322 13.61 12.81 7.57
CA ALA A 322 12.44 13.58 7.94
C ALA A 322 11.11 12.86 7.62
N ILE A 323 10.03 13.22 8.30
CA ILE A 323 8.74 12.51 8.23
C ILE A 323 7.86 13.01 7.09
N GLY A 324 7.29 12.11 6.29
CA GLY A 324 6.34 12.43 5.22
C GLY A 324 4.90 12.63 5.71
N ASP A 325 3.99 12.96 4.80
CA ASP A 325 2.58 13.23 5.13
C ASP A 325 1.82 12.00 5.61
N LYS A 326 1.04 12.15 6.68
CA LYS A 326 0.29 11.06 7.31
C LYS A 326 1.16 9.86 7.71
N GLN A 327 2.49 10.01 7.72
CA GLN A 327 3.42 8.97 8.09
C GLN A 327 3.57 8.89 9.61
N TYR A 328 3.88 7.69 10.12
CA TYR A 328 4.42 7.51 11.48
C TYR A 328 5.93 7.23 11.45
N HIS A 329 6.65 7.86 12.38
CA HIS A 329 7.98 7.41 12.80
C HIS A 329 7.88 6.82 14.20
N HIS A 330 8.39 5.60 14.38
CA HIS A 330 8.38 4.91 15.66
C HIS A 330 9.78 4.87 16.29
N PHE A 331 9.84 5.03 17.60
CA PHE A 331 11.05 4.97 18.41
C PHE A 331 10.80 4.13 19.65
N THR A 332 11.86 3.61 20.25
CA THR A 332 11.80 2.96 21.57
C THR A 332 12.54 3.77 22.62
N PHE A 333 12.09 3.67 23.86
CA PHE A 333 12.73 4.28 25.02
C PHE A 333 12.63 3.31 26.19
N GLU A 334 13.76 2.99 26.82
CA GLU A 334 13.80 2.07 27.95
C GLU A 334 13.49 2.81 29.24
N VAL A 335 12.42 2.42 29.92
CA VAL A 335 11.97 3.02 31.18
C VAL A 335 12.53 2.22 32.36
N PRO A 336 13.39 2.80 33.20
CA PRO A 336 13.87 2.16 34.42
C PRO A 336 12.75 1.91 35.44
N LYS A 337 13.03 1.02 36.41
CA LYS A 337 12.16 0.87 37.59
C LYS A 337 12.17 2.17 38.41
N PHE A 338 11.02 2.46 39.02
CA PHE A 338 10.85 3.59 39.94
C PHE A 338 11.05 4.97 39.29
N THR A 339 11.01 5.07 37.97
CA THR A 339 10.93 6.36 37.28
C THR A 339 9.70 7.13 37.76
N LYS A 340 9.89 8.37 38.24
CA LYS A 340 8.77 9.21 38.69
C LYS A 340 8.01 9.80 37.52
N GLN A 341 8.71 10.31 36.52
CA GLN A 341 8.11 10.94 35.35
C GLN A 341 9.02 10.80 34.13
N ILE A 342 8.41 10.72 32.95
CA ILE A 342 9.08 10.90 31.65
C ILE A 342 8.50 12.12 30.98
N ARG A 343 9.36 12.93 30.37
CA ARG A 343 9.01 14.00 29.45
C ARG A 343 9.51 13.64 28.05
N ILE A 344 8.66 13.77 27.05
CA ILE A 344 9.00 13.61 25.63
C ILE A 344 8.77 14.95 24.95
N ASP A 345 9.79 15.48 24.29
CA ASP A 345 9.72 16.74 23.56
C ASP A 345 9.94 16.52 22.07
N LEU A 346 9.14 17.23 21.28
CA LEU A 346 9.26 17.34 19.83
C LEU A 346 9.48 18.81 19.47
N GLN A 347 10.51 19.09 18.69
CA GLN A 347 10.83 20.42 18.22
C GLN A 347 10.93 20.43 16.69
N PRO A 348 10.18 21.29 15.98
CA PRO A 348 10.35 21.44 14.55
C PRO A 348 11.72 22.03 14.23
N ALA A 349 12.29 21.68 13.08
CA ALA A 349 13.41 22.47 12.56
C ALA A 349 12.93 23.88 12.19
N LYS A 350 13.88 24.82 12.12
CA LYS A 350 13.59 26.21 11.74
C LYS A 350 12.85 26.26 10.40
N GLY A 351 11.71 26.96 10.37
CA GLY A 351 10.86 27.09 9.18
C GLY A 351 9.72 26.07 9.07
N TYR A 352 9.62 25.11 10.00
CA TYR A 352 8.60 24.06 9.97
C TYR A 352 7.64 24.11 11.17
N ALA A 353 7.50 25.27 11.82
CA ALA A 353 6.62 25.43 12.98
C ALA A 353 5.12 25.30 12.64
N ASP A 354 4.76 25.66 11.40
CA ASP A 354 3.37 25.69 10.92
C ASP A 354 2.85 24.35 10.39
N PHE A 355 3.60 23.26 10.62
CA PHE A 355 3.16 21.90 10.33
C PHE A 355 2.53 21.29 11.59
N ASP A 356 1.63 20.34 11.42
CA ASP A 356 0.98 19.62 12.51
C ASP A 356 1.70 18.28 12.69
N LEU A 357 2.41 18.16 13.82
CA LEU A 357 3.03 16.91 14.24
C LEU A 357 2.42 16.47 15.56
N PHE A 358 2.04 15.20 15.65
CA PHE A 358 1.45 14.61 16.85
C PHE A 358 2.41 13.63 17.51
N LEU A 359 2.33 13.54 18.83
CA LEU A 359 3.08 12.59 19.65
C LEU A 359 2.15 11.54 20.23
N TYR A 360 2.58 10.29 20.19
CA TYR A 360 1.91 9.13 20.77
C TYR A 360 2.89 8.28 21.56
N ALA A 361 2.44 7.65 22.64
CA ALA A 361 3.23 6.65 23.35
C ALA A 361 2.37 5.49 23.89
N ALA A 362 2.94 4.29 23.82
CA ALA A 362 2.33 3.03 24.25
C ALA A 362 3.40 2.06 24.75
N TYR A 363 3.00 1.07 25.54
CA TYR A 363 3.89 0.00 26.00
C TYR A 363 3.64 -1.27 25.20
N GLY A 364 4.72 -2.00 24.86
CA GLY A 364 4.66 -3.33 24.26
C GLY A 364 4.53 -3.36 22.74
N GLU A 365 4.01 -2.31 22.10
CA GLU A 365 3.86 -2.22 20.64
C GLU A 365 3.98 -0.77 20.14
N PRO A 366 4.29 -0.54 18.85
CA PRO A 366 4.27 0.78 18.24
C PRO A 366 2.96 1.54 18.52
N ALA A 367 3.11 2.83 18.83
CA ALA A 367 1.99 3.68 19.23
C ALA A 367 1.32 4.33 18.01
N PHE A 368 0.04 4.08 17.86
CA PHE A 368 -0.87 4.66 16.87
C PHE A 368 -1.97 5.44 17.58
N ASN A 369 -2.73 6.22 16.82
CA ASN A 369 -3.86 6.97 17.37
C ASN A 369 -4.94 6.09 18.03
N ASP A 370 -5.08 4.84 17.60
CA ASP A 370 -6.10 3.90 18.08
C ASP A 370 -5.68 3.03 19.28
N ASN A 371 -4.38 2.98 19.62
CA ASN A 371 -3.86 2.18 20.74
C ASN A 371 -3.00 2.97 21.75
N ALA A 372 -2.60 4.21 21.43
CA ALA A 372 -1.78 5.02 22.30
C ALA A 372 -2.48 5.34 23.62
N LYS A 373 -1.74 5.22 24.73
CA LYS A 373 -2.23 5.57 26.07
C LYS A 373 -1.90 7.00 26.46
N TYR A 374 -0.85 7.54 25.87
CA TYR A 374 -0.40 8.91 26.10
C TYR A 374 -0.25 9.57 24.74
N TYR A 375 -0.74 10.80 24.61
CA TYR A 375 -0.67 11.51 23.34
C TYR A 375 -0.71 13.02 23.53
N ASN A 376 -0.16 13.73 22.56
CA ASN A 376 -0.37 15.16 22.37
C ASN A 376 -0.66 15.40 20.88
N VAL A 377 -1.90 15.78 20.58
CA VAL A 377 -2.46 15.94 19.23
C VAL A 377 -2.94 17.37 18.97
N GLU A 378 -2.49 18.33 19.80
CA GLU A 378 -2.79 19.75 19.55
C GLU A 378 -2.15 20.21 18.24
N ASN A 379 -2.66 21.27 17.61
CA ASN A 379 -2.08 21.79 16.37
C ASN A 379 -0.65 22.32 16.59
N GLY A 380 0.11 22.45 15.50
CA GLY A 380 1.50 22.89 15.46
C GLY A 380 2.53 21.76 15.59
N ALA A 381 3.79 22.06 15.31
CA ALA A 381 4.82 21.02 15.24
C ALA A 381 5.55 20.79 16.58
N GLY A 382 5.55 21.78 17.46
CA GLY A 382 6.12 21.68 18.80
C GLY A 382 5.22 20.87 19.73
N LYS A 383 5.78 19.89 20.44
CA LYS A 383 5.02 19.06 21.37
C LYS A 383 5.82 18.76 22.63
N SER A 384 5.11 18.67 23.75
CA SER A 384 5.61 18.08 24.99
C SER A 384 4.57 17.10 25.52
N LEU A 385 5.01 15.93 25.97
CA LEU A 385 4.18 14.89 26.55
C LEU A 385 4.80 14.43 27.86
N TYR A 386 4.01 14.39 28.92
CA TYR A 386 4.44 13.97 30.26
C TYR A 386 3.75 12.66 30.63
N ILE A 387 4.51 11.72 31.18
CA ILE A 387 4.01 10.43 31.66
C ILE A 387 4.43 10.27 33.11
N ASP A 388 3.46 10.37 34.02
CA ASP A 388 3.67 10.21 35.45
C ASP A 388 3.63 8.74 35.86
N SER A 389 4.51 8.38 36.80
CA SER A 389 4.69 7.02 37.32
C SER A 389 4.69 5.94 36.22
N PRO A 390 5.54 6.08 35.17
CA PRO A 390 5.54 5.19 34.03
C PRO A 390 5.91 3.75 34.45
N LYS A 391 5.33 2.77 33.74
CA LYS A 391 5.74 1.36 33.91
C LYS A 391 7.16 1.16 33.41
N ALA A 392 7.93 0.34 34.11
CA ALA A 392 9.24 -0.09 33.66
C ALA A 392 9.14 -0.96 32.39
N GLY A 393 10.14 -0.88 31.53
CA GLY A 393 10.25 -1.62 30.27
C GLY A 393 10.22 -0.73 29.04
N THR A 394 10.06 -1.35 27.86
CA THR A 394 10.10 -0.66 26.58
C THR A 394 8.84 0.18 26.34
N LEU A 395 9.01 1.49 26.29
CA LEU A 395 8.03 2.45 25.83
C LEU A 395 8.25 2.70 24.34
N TYR A 396 7.21 2.53 23.53
CA TYR A 396 7.19 2.93 22.13
C TYR A 396 6.67 4.35 22.03
N ILE A 397 7.42 5.21 21.35
CA ILE A 397 7.10 6.62 21.13
C ILE A 397 6.97 6.82 19.64
N SER A 398 5.91 7.49 19.19
CA SER A 398 5.66 7.71 17.78
C SER A 398 5.38 9.16 17.47
N VAL A 399 5.97 9.64 16.38
CA VAL A 399 5.69 10.94 15.78
C VAL A 399 4.82 10.69 14.56
N PHE A 400 3.74 11.45 14.42
CA PHE A 400 2.86 11.40 13.25
C PHE A 400 2.79 12.78 12.60
N CYS A 401 2.91 12.85 11.28
CA CYS A 401 2.70 14.09 10.55
C CYS A 401 1.26 14.18 10.07
N ASP A 402 0.46 15.06 10.66
CA ASP A 402 -0.93 15.23 10.23
C ASP A 402 -1.07 16.19 9.06
N THR A 403 -0.13 17.11 8.85
CA THR A 403 -0.11 17.91 7.62
C THR A 403 0.02 17.00 6.40
N THR A 404 -0.78 17.27 5.37
CA THR A 404 -0.77 16.53 4.10
C THR A 404 -0.95 17.49 2.93
N VAL A 405 -0.78 16.96 1.72
CA VAL A 405 -0.98 17.67 0.48
C VAL A 405 -2.46 17.91 0.20
N ASP A 406 -2.74 18.95 -0.57
CA ASP A 406 -4.03 19.10 -1.24
C ASP A 406 -4.00 18.36 -2.58
N VAL A 407 -5.16 17.91 -3.05
CA VAL A 407 -5.28 17.15 -4.30
C VAL A 407 -6.17 17.86 -5.30
N LEU A 408 -5.70 17.99 -6.54
CA LEU A 408 -6.49 18.39 -7.68
C LEU A 408 -6.74 17.17 -8.57
N GLU A 409 -8.00 16.81 -8.77
CA GLU A 409 -8.38 15.76 -9.71
C GLU A 409 -8.06 16.19 -11.16
N THR A 410 -7.35 15.35 -11.89
CA THR A 410 -7.03 15.53 -13.30
C THR A 410 -7.53 14.36 -14.12
N LYS A 411 -7.50 14.47 -15.45
CA LYS A 411 -7.89 13.34 -16.30
C LYS A 411 -7.05 12.10 -16.03
N TYR A 412 -5.76 12.26 -15.71
CA TYR A 412 -4.83 11.14 -15.55
C TYR A 412 -4.70 10.61 -14.11
N GLY A 413 -5.43 11.17 -13.14
CA GLY A 413 -5.27 10.87 -11.71
C GLY A 413 -5.24 12.14 -10.87
N GLU A 414 -4.61 12.08 -9.70
CA GLU A 414 -4.52 13.22 -8.77
C GLU A 414 -3.19 13.98 -8.94
N GLN A 415 -3.25 15.31 -8.85
CA GLN A 415 -2.08 16.19 -8.81
C GLN A 415 -1.97 16.84 -7.43
N TYR A 416 -0.79 16.74 -6.83
CA TYR A 416 -0.53 17.33 -5.51
C TYR A 416 -0.30 18.83 -5.57
N THR A 417 -0.87 19.53 -4.60
CA THR A 417 -0.81 20.99 -4.41
C THR A 417 -0.76 21.32 -2.91
N GLY A 418 -0.80 22.61 -2.57
CA GLY A 418 -0.78 23.05 -1.17
C GLY A 418 0.59 22.82 -0.51
N ARG A 419 0.61 22.10 0.62
CA ARG A 419 1.81 21.82 1.44
C ARG A 419 2.68 20.71 0.86
N VAL A 420 3.16 20.86 -0.37
CA VAL A 420 3.94 19.83 -1.08
C VAL A 420 5.29 19.51 -0.42
N GLU A 421 5.77 20.35 0.50
CA GLU A 421 7.03 20.13 1.23
C GLU A 421 7.02 18.83 2.04
N VAL A 422 5.84 18.38 2.50
CA VAL A 422 5.67 17.10 3.22
C VAL A 422 6.10 15.90 2.38
N LEU A 423 6.05 15.99 1.04
CA LEU A 423 6.45 14.91 0.14
C LEU A 423 7.95 14.63 0.23
N ASN A 424 8.75 15.63 0.62
CA ASN A 424 10.20 15.50 0.81
C ASN A 424 10.63 15.52 2.29
N GLY A 425 9.64 15.54 3.19
CA GLY A 425 9.79 15.34 4.62
C GLY A 425 9.81 16.62 5.45
N VAL A 426 9.14 16.56 6.60
CA VAL A 426 9.10 17.59 7.65
C VAL A 426 10.18 17.28 8.70
N PRO A 427 11.25 18.07 8.79
CA PRO A 427 12.33 17.82 9.73
C PRO A 427 11.98 18.20 11.17
N TYR A 428 12.40 17.39 12.12
CA TYR A 428 12.18 17.63 13.55
C TYR A 428 13.30 17.04 14.42
N ILE A 429 13.25 17.36 15.71
CA ILE A 429 14.12 16.83 16.75
C ILE A 429 13.22 16.23 17.83
N ILE A 430 13.56 15.04 18.31
CA ILE A 430 12.85 14.36 19.40
C ILE A 430 13.80 14.01 20.55
N THR A 431 13.34 14.22 21.78
CA THR A 431 14.09 13.89 23.00
C THR A 431 13.15 13.23 24.00
N ALA A 432 13.64 12.23 24.74
CA ALA A 432 12.95 11.63 25.88
C ALA A 432 13.81 11.77 27.13
N THR A 433 13.25 12.27 28.23
CA THR A 433 13.96 12.60 29.46
C THR A 433 13.25 12.04 30.68
N ILE A 434 14.00 11.38 31.56
CA ILE A 434 13.55 10.94 32.88
C ILE A 434 13.68 12.11 33.85
N ILE A 435 12.61 12.40 34.57
CA ILE A 435 12.54 13.40 35.62
C ILE A 435 12.32 12.66 36.94
N ASN A 436 13.31 12.70 37.82
CA ASN A 436 13.32 11.97 39.10
C ASN A 436 13.26 12.89 40.34
N GLU A 437 13.23 14.21 40.13
CA GLU A 437 13.21 15.20 41.21
C GLU A 437 11.93 15.12 42.05
#